data_AF-A0A3D4ZJ44-F1
#
_entry.id   AF-A0A3D4ZJ44-F1
#
_cell.length_a   1.000
_cell.length_b   1.000
_cell.length_c   1.000
_cell.angle_alpha   90.00
_cell.angle_beta   90.00
_cell.angle_gamma   90.00
#
_symmetry.space_group_name_H-M   'P 1'
#
loop_
_entity.id
_entity.type
_entity.pdbx_description
1 polymer ?
#
loop_
_entity_poly.entity_id
_entity_poly.type
_entity_poly.pdbx_seq_one_letter_code
_entity_poly.pdbx_strand_id
1 'polypeptide(L)' 'MKRYRLETKTHRKLKICAQSGYKYQAVPAIRLQGKWLEQLGFSVGQEINVQCQKGCLIIQLRNEPSDAR' A
#
# COMPACT_ATOMS: atom_id res chain seq x y z
N MET A 1 5.45 -25.90 -13.79
CA MET A 1 5.61 -24.77 -12.85
C MET A 1 5.22 -23.47 -13.56
N LYS A 2 4.14 -22.80 -13.13
CA LYS A 2 3.72 -21.53 -13.75
C LYS A 2 4.70 -20.43 -13.35
N ARG A 3 5.54 -19.98 -14.27
CA ARG A 3 6.36 -18.76 -14.11
C ARG A 3 5.39 -17.57 -14.17
N TYR A 4 5.05 -17.02 -13.03
CA TYR A 4 4.34 -15.73 -13.00
C TYR A 4 5.30 -14.68 -13.51
N ARG A 5 5.07 -14.20 -14.73
CA ARG A 5 5.76 -13.04 -15.28
C ARG A 5 5.31 -11.85 -14.43
N LEU A 6 6.17 -11.43 -13.51
CA LEU A 6 5.94 -10.28 -12.65
C LEU A 6 6.23 -9.04 -13.50
N GLU A 7 5.35 -8.74 -14.45
CA GLU A 7 5.35 -7.46 -15.13
C GLU A 7 5.12 -6.39 -14.06
N THR A 8 6.06 -5.46 -13.93
CA THR A 8 6.02 -4.30 -13.05
C THR A 8 4.92 -3.35 -13.53
N LYS A 9 3.66 -3.74 -13.34
CA LYS A 9 2.51 -2.88 -13.63
C LYS A 9 2.56 -1.68 -12.69
N THR A 10 2.91 -0.52 -13.26
CA THR A 10 2.94 0.79 -12.59
C THR A 10 1.59 1.18 -12.01
N HIS A 11 0.48 0.70 -12.59
CA HIS A 11 -0.87 1.03 -12.17
C HIS A 11 -1.70 -0.22 -11.91
N ARG A 12 -2.31 -0.30 -10.72
CA ARG A 12 -3.26 -1.35 -10.33
C ARG A 12 -4.61 -0.73 -10.04
N LYS A 13 -5.65 -1.18 -10.74
CA LYS A 13 -7.03 -0.81 -10.45
C LYS A 13 -7.49 -1.59 -9.23
N LEU A 14 -7.67 -0.89 -8.12
CA LEU A 14 -8.23 -1.45 -6.89
C LEU A 14 -9.65 -0.94 -6.72
N LYS A 15 -10.50 -1.73 -6.07
CA LYS A 15 -11.83 -1.28 -5.65
C LYS A 15 -11.78 -0.96 -4.16
N ILE A 16 -12.46 0.12 -3.78
CA ILE A 16 -12.74 0.39 -2.37
C ILE A 16 -13.70 -0.71 -1.90
N CYS A 17 -13.33 -1.40 -0.84
CA CYS A 17 -14.19 -2.40 -0.22
C CYS A 17 -14.85 -1.79 1.01
N ALA A 18 -16.07 -2.21 1.32
CA ALA A 18 -16.63 -2.00 2.63
C ALA A 18 -15.90 -2.90 3.63
N GLN A 19 -15.39 -2.33 4.70
CA GLN A 19 -14.92 -3.09 5.86
C GLN A 19 -15.88 -2.83 7.01
N SER A 20 -16.19 -3.86 7.79
CA SER A 20 -17.02 -3.72 8.99
C SER A 20 -16.26 -2.88 10.01
N GLY A 21 -16.71 -1.64 10.22
CA GLY A 21 -16.19 -0.76 11.26
C GLY A 21 -16.77 -1.07 12.64
N TYR A 22 -16.37 -0.29 13.64
CA TYR A 22 -16.97 -0.32 14.98
C TYR A 22 -18.48 -0.02 14.87
N LYS A 23 -19.34 -0.87 15.46
CA LYS A 23 -20.81 -0.85 15.33
C LYS A 23 -21.40 -1.23 13.95
N TYR A 24 -20.77 -2.13 13.19
CA TYR A 24 -21.32 -2.66 11.91
C TYR A 24 -21.55 -1.61 10.81
N GLN A 25 -20.99 -0.42 10.96
CA GLN A 25 -21.04 0.59 9.90
C GLN A 25 -20.03 0.20 8.81
N ALA A 26 -20.50 0.19 7.56
CA ALA A 26 -19.65 -0.04 6.41
C ALA A 26 -18.72 1.17 6.24
N VAL A 27 -17.44 1.00 6.58
CA VAL A 27 -16.43 2.02 6.36
C VAL A 27 -15.70 1.76 5.05
N PRO A 28 -15.37 2.80 4.25
CA PRO A 28 -14.61 2.63 3.04
C PRO A 28 -13.16 2.23 3.39
N ALA A 29 -12.70 1.12 2.82
CA ALA A 29 -11.36 0.61 3.03
C ALA A 29 -10.62 0.40 1.69
N ILE A 30 -9.37 0.84 1.64
CA ILE A 30 -8.45 0.58 0.54
C ILE A 30 -7.49 -0.52 0.98
N ARG A 31 -7.52 -1.66 0.29
CA ARG A 31 -6.70 -2.82 0.64
C ARG A 31 -5.53 -2.96 -0.32
N LEU A 32 -4.34 -2.58 0.14
CA LEU A 32 -3.07 -2.78 -0.55
C LEU A 32 -2.42 -4.04 0.01
N GLN A 33 -2.55 -5.17 -0.71
CA GLN A 33 -1.96 -6.45 -0.28
C GLN A 33 -1.39 -7.23 -1.47
N GLY A 34 -0.31 -7.97 -1.23
CA GLY A 34 0.28 -8.93 -2.16
C GLY A 34 1.77 -8.72 -2.41
N LYS A 35 2.43 -9.74 -2.97
CA LYS A 35 3.89 -9.82 -3.22
C LYS A 35 4.49 -8.66 -4.04
N TRP A 36 3.65 -7.90 -4.71
CA TRP A 36 4.06 -6.74 -5.50
C TRP A 36 4.47 -5.54 -4.64
N LEU A 37 3.99 -5.45 -3.40
CA LEU A 37 4.44 -4.44 -2.44
C LEU A 37 5.91 -4.67 -2.09
N GLU A 38 6.29 -5.92 -1.80
CA GLU A 38 7.69 -6.29 -1.56
C GLU A 38 8.58 -5.98 -2.77
N GLN A 39 8.08 -6.19 -4.00
CA GLN A 39 8.82 -5.83 -5.22
C GLN A 39 9.02 -4.32 -5.42
N LEU A 40 8.13 -3.50 -4.87
CA LEU A 40 8.27 -2.05 -4.85
C LEU A 40 9.16 -1.56 -3.70
N GLY A 41 9.69 -2.47 -2.89
CA GLY A 41 10.50 -2.15 -1.71
C GLY A 41 9.69 -1.86 -0.45
N PHE A 42 8.39 -2.18 -0.42
CA PHE A 42 7.58 -2.13 0.81
C PHE A 42 7.66 -3.48 1.52
N SER A 43 8.59 -3.59 2.46
CA SER A 43 8.76 -4.75 3.32
C SER A 43 7.96 -4.64 4.61
N VAL A 44 7.61 -5.80 5.19
CA VAL A 44 6.95 -5.86 6.50
C VAL A 44 7.86 -5.26 7.56
N GLY A 45 7.32 -4.37 8.38
CA GLY A 45 8.06 -3.67 9.45
C GLY A 45 8.64 -2.33 9.02
N GLN A 46 8.56 -1.94 7.75
CA GLN A 46 8.95 -0.59 7.33
C GLN A 46 7.86 0.42 7.63
N GLU A 47 8.27 1.60 8.07
CA GLU A 47 7.39 2.75 8.19
C GLU A 47 7.11 3.37 6.82
N ILE A 48 5.85 3.77 6.62
CA ILE A 48 5.40 4.47 5.42
C ILE A 48 4.85 5.83 5.81
N ASN A 49 5.03 6.80 4.94
CA ASN A 49 4.38 8.09 5.00
C ASN A 49 3.19 8.10 4.02
N VAL A 50 2.02 8.49 4.52
CA VAL A 50 0.79 8.58 3.73
C VAL A 50 0.33 10.03 3.74
N GLN A 51 0.48 10.70 2.60
CA GLN A 51 -0.03 12.05 2.42
C GLN A 51 -1.48 11.98 1.95
N CYS A 52 -2.37 12.62 2.73
CA CYS A 52 -3.79 12.70 2.45
C CYS A 52 -4.12 14.02 1.78
N GLN A 53 -4.53 13.99 0.51
CA GLN A 53 -5.02 15.14 -0.23
C GLN A 53 -6.46 14.90 -0.69
N LYS A 54 -7.18 15.96 -1.06
CA LYS A 54 -8.56 15.85 -1.54
C LYS A 54 -8.60 14.98 -2.81
N GLY A 55 -9.14 13.77 -2.69
CA GLY A 55 -9.25 12.80 -3.80
C GLY A 55 -7.97 12.03 -4.13
N CYS A 56 -6.87 12.26 -3.40
CA CYS A 56 -5.57 11.62 -3.66
C CYS A 56 -4.89 11.17 -2.37
N LEU A 57 -4.31 9.98 -2.41
CA LEU A 57 -3.46 9.43 -1.34
C LEU A 57 -2.11 9.09 -1.96
N ILE A 58 -1.03 9.65 -1.40
CA ILE A 58 0.34 9.39 -1.84
C ILE A 58 1.02 8.59 -0.74
N ILE A 59 1.43 7.36 -1.06
CA ILE A 59 2.07 6.44 -0.11
C ILE A 59 3.54 6.31 -0.51
N GLN A 60 4.43 6.63 0.41
CA GLN A 60 5.87 6.59 0.20
C GLN A 60 6.53 5.91 1.40
N LEU A 61 7.67 5.26 1.18
CA LEU A 61 8.49 4.76 2.28
C LEU A 61 8.99 5.95 3.10
N ARG A 62 8.93 5.82 4.43
CA ARG A 62 9.62 6.74 5.31
C ARG A 62 11.09 6.36 5.24
N ASN A 63 11.87 7.05 4.42
CA ASN A 63 13.32 6.96 4.55
C ASN A 63 13.67 7.54 5.93
N GLU A 64 14.01 6.66 6.87
CA GLU A 64 14.81 7.08 8.00
C GLU A 64 16.14 7.54 7.39
N PRO A 65 16.57 8.81 7.58
CA PRO A 65 17.94 9.17 7.29
C PRO A 65 18.82 8.42 8.30
N SER A 66 19.18 7.19 7.96
CA SER A 66 20.33 6.50 8.54
C SER A 66 21.61 7.17 8.02
N ASP A 67 21.72 8.47 8.25
CA ASP A 67 22.94 9.26 8.16
C ASP A 67 22.88 10.29 9.29
N ALA A 68 23.14 9.81 10.50
CA ALA A 68 23.59 10.63 11.62
C ALA A 68 24.41 9.75 12.58
N ARG A 69 25.56 9.32 12.03
CA ARG A 69 26.86 9.16 12.72
C ARG A 69 27.06 8.00 13.70
#